data_AF-A0A6B3FZ26-F1
#
_entry.id   AF-A0A6B3FZ26-F1
#
_cell.length_a   1.000
_cell.length_b   1.000
_cell.length_c   1.000
_cell.angle_alpha   90.00
_cell.angle_beta   90.00
_cell.angle_gamma   90.00
#
_symmetry.space_group_name_H-M   'P 1'
#
loop_
_entity.id
_entity.type
_entity.pdbx_description
1 polymer ?
#
loop_
_entity_poly.entity_id
_entity_poly.type
_entity_poly.pdbx_seq_one_letter_code
_entity_poly.pdbx_strand_id
1 'polypeptide(L)'
;EVATMWTGGFPEPLTFSLRARRHLQARRGEFDVVHDNQTLGYGLLGDLGAPLVTTIHHPITVDRRLDLEAAASRRRRASVRRWYAFTRMQKRVARKLDTVLTVSGSSRDEIVEDLGVRKDRISVV
;
A
#
# COMPACT_ATOMS: atom_id res chain seq x y z
N GLU A 1 -5.23 7.64 -14.55
CA GLU A 1 -3.77 7.41 -14.69
C GLU A 1 -3.07 8.63 -15.27
N VAL A 2 -3.32 8.97 -16.54
CA VAL A 2 -2.68 10.09 -17.27
C VAL A 2 -2.75 11.43 -16.53
N ALA A 3 -3.94 11.88 -16.10
CA ALA A 3 -4.07 13.16 -15.40
C ALA A 3 -3.29 13.21 -14.07
N THR A 4 -3.25 12.11 -13.32
CA THR A 4 -2.46 12.01 -12.07
C THR A 4 -0.98 12.09 -12.36
N MET A 5 -0.49 11.35 -13.38
CA MET A 5 0.91 11.41 -13.81
C MET A 5 1.31 12.81 -14.27
N TRP A 6 0.47 13.47 -15.08
CA TRP A 6 0.75 14.82 -15.58
C TRP A 6 0.85 15.86 -14.46
N THR A 7 0.16 15.66 -13.34
CA THR A 7 0.32 16.50 -12.15
C THR A 7 1.50 16.10 -11.25
N GLY A 8 2.28 15.09 -11.62
CA GLY A 8 3.43 14.58 -10.87
C GLY A 8 3.07 13.62 -9.74
N GLY A 9 1.89 13.01 -9.79
CA GLY A 9 1.49 11.95 -8.87
C GLY A 9 1.85 10.55 -9.37
N PHE A 10 1.75 9.56 -8.48
CA PHE A 10 2.03 8.15 -8.79
C PHE A 10 0.75 7.30 -8.67
N PRO A 11 -0.01 7.11 -9.78
CA PRO A 11 -1.28 6.39 -9.75
C PRO A 11 -1.15 4.88 -9.76
N GLU A 12 0.04 4.35 -10.04
CA GLU A 12 0.25 2.93 -10.36
C GLU A 12 -0.25 1.95 -9.29
N PRO A 13 -0.06 2.18 -7.97
CA PRO A 13 -0.58 1.27 -6.96
C PRO A 13 -2.12 1.13 -7.02
N LEU A 14 -2.83 2.19 -7.39
CA LEU A 14 -4.28 2.14 -7.55
C LEU A 14 -4.65 1.38 -8.82
N THR A 15 -4.12 1.80 -9.97
CA THR A 15 -4.49 1.25 -11.27
C THR A 15 -4.11 -0.23 -11.37
N PHE A 16 -2.92 -0.61 -10.91
CA PHE A 16 -2.50 -2.00 -10.79
C PHE A 16 -3.46 -2.81 -9.93
N SER A 17 -3.77 -2.36 -8.69
CA SER A 17 -4.66 -3.13 -7.81
C SER A 17 -6.04 -3.39 -8.42
N LEU A 18 -6.58 -2.42 -9.18
CA LEU A 18 -7.87 -2.58 -9.86
C LEU A 18 -7.78 -3.57 -11.04
N ARG A 19 -6.69 -3.56 -11.79
CA ARG A 19 -6.44 -4.55 -12.86
C ARG A 19 -6.24 -5.95 -12.28
N ALA A 20 -5.43 -6.07 -11.24
CA ALA A 20 -5.17 -7.32 -10.54
C ALA A 20 -6.45 -7.94 -9.99
N ARG A 21 -7.33 -7.14 -9.34
CA ARG A 21 -8.64 -7.64 -8.87
C ARG A 21 -9.48 -8.19 -10.01
N ARG A 22 -9.58 -7.48 -11.15
CA ARG A 22 -10.36 -7.97 -12.31
C ARG A 22 -9.80 -9.29 -12.85
N HIS A 23 -8.46 -9.37 -12.93
CA HIS A 23 -7.77 -10.58 -13.40
C HIS A 23 -7.99 -11.78 -12.48
N LEU A 24 -7.90 -11.58 -11.16
CA LEU A 24 -8.12 -12.63 -10.17
C LEU A 24 -9.58 -13.09 -10.13
N GLN A 25 -10.54 -12.16 -10.24
CA GLN A 25 -11.97 -12.48 -10.32
C GLN A 25 -12.33 -13.31 -11.54
N ALA A 26 -11.71 -13.04 -12.69
CA ALA A 26 -11.91 -13.83 -13.91
C ALA A 26 -11.39 -15.28 -13.78
N ARG A 27 -10.55 -15.55 -12.78
CA ARG A 27 -9.87 -16.82 -12.51
C ARG A 27 -10.27 -17.40 -11.16
N ARG A 28 -11.49 -17.09 -10.72
CA ARG A 28 -12.00 -17.53 -9.42
C ARG A 28 -11.99 -19.05 -9.33
N GLY A 29 -11.47 -19.57 -8.22
CA GLY A 29 -11.33 -21.01 -7.99
C GLY A 29 -10.03 -21.62 -8.53
N GLU A 30 -9.19 -20.85 -9.22
CA GLU A 30 -7.85 -21.33 -9.65
C GLU A 30 -6.77 -21.16 -8.57
N PHE A 31 -7.05 -20.39 -7.51
CA PHE A 31 -6.09 -20.07 -6.47
C PHE A 31 -6.67 -20.31 -5.08
N ASP A 32 -5.87 -20.91 -4.20
CA ASP A 32 -6.22 -21.10 -2.79
C ASP A 32 -5.97 -19.84 -1.97
N VAL A 33 -4.96 -19.04 -2.34
CA VAL A 33 -4.53 -17.82 -1.63
C VAL A 33 -4.04 -16.79 -2.64
N VAL A 34 -4.34 -15.51 -2.37
CA VAL A 34 -3.69 -14.36 -3.02
C VAL A 34 -2.73 -13.73 -2.04
N HIS A 35 -1.48 -13.53 -2.46
CA HIS A 35 -0.46 -12.85 -1.67
C HIS A 35 -0.12 -11.50 -2.31
N ASP A 36 -0.50 -10.41 -1.65
CA ASP A 36 -0.04 -9.05 -2.01
C ASP A 36 1.34 -8.77 -1.40
N ASN A 37 2.26 -8.25 -2.22
CA ASN A 37 3.55 -7.78 -1.76
C ASN A 37 3.58 -6.24 -1.79
N GLN A 38 2.91 -5.63 -0.81
CA GLN A 38 2.90 -4.20 -0.55
C GLN A 38 2.36 -3.31 -1.70
N THR A 39 1.34 -3.75 -2.44
CA THR A 39 0.60 -2.85 -3.34
C THR A 39 -0.24 -1.87 -2.52
N LEU A 40 -1.04 -2.42 -1.59
CA LEU A 40 -1.95 -1.66 -0.71
C LEU A 40 -2.93 -0.73 -1.46
N GLY A 41 -3.41 -1.18 -2.62
CA GLY A 41 -4.40 -0.46 -3.44
C GLY A 41 -5.84 -0.88 -3.16
N TYR A 42 -6.82 -0.04 -3.55
CA TYR A 42 -8.25 -0.31 -3.29
C TYR A 42 -8.77 -1.60 -3.91
N GLY A 43 -8.10 -2.16 -4.93
CA GLY A 43 -8.43 -3.47 -5.47
C GLY A 43 -8.40 -4.59 -4.43
N LEU A 44 -7.56 -4.47 -3.39
CA LEU A 44 -7.42 -5.48 -2.34
C LEU A 44 -8.61 -5.55 -1.37
N LEU A 45 -9.46 -4.52 -1.33
CA LEU A 45 -10.61 -4.47 -0.42
C LEU A 45 -11.87 -5.10 -1.02
N GLY A 46 -11.80 -5.57 -2.26
CA GLY A 46 -12.88 -6.31 -2.89
C GLY A 46 -12.73 -7.82 -2.69
N ASP A 47 -13.73 -8.56 -3.14
CA ASP A 47 -13.56 -9.99 -3.37
C ASP A 47 -12.44 -10.20 -4.42
N LEU A 48 -11.45 -11.00 -4.08
CA LEU A 48 -10.35 -11.41 -4.96
C LEU A 48 -10.52 -12.85 -5.48
N GLY A 49 -11.55 -13.57 -5.05
CA GLY A 49 -11.79 -14.96 -5.41
C GLY A 49 -11.07 -15.98 -4.52
N ALA A 50 -10.22 -15.52 -3.59
CA ALA A 50 -9.52 -16.32 -2.59
C ALA A 50 -9.12 -15.45 -1.37
N PRO A 51 -8.81 -16.04 -0.21
CA PRO A 51 -8.24 -15.35 0.94
C PRO A 51 -6.98 -14.53 0.59
N LEU A 52 -6.84 -13.35 1.21
CA LEU A 52 -5.73 -12.43 1.00
C LEU A 52 -4.75 -12.47 2.17
N VAL A 53 -3.45 -12.60 1.86
CA VAL A 53 -2.34 -12.30 2.77
C VAL A 53 -1.55 -11.14 2.18
N THR A 54 -1.04 -10.22 3.01
CA THR A 54 -0.26 -9.09 2.52
C THR A 54 1.05 -8.94 3.27
N THR A 55 2.18 -8.96 2.57
CA THR A 55 3.46 -8.58 3.15
C THR A 55 3.65 -7.07 3.07
N ILE A 56 4.04 -6.46 4.19
CA ILE A 56 4.50 -5.08 4.28
C ILE A 56 5.92 -5.11 4.86
N HIS A 57 6.90 -4.66 4.07
CA HIS A 57 8.31 -4.60 4.42
C HIS A 57 8.60 -3.41 5.32
N HIS A 58 8.13 -2.24 4.91
CA HIS A 58 8.19 -1.01 5.68
C HIS A 58 7.15 -0.02 5.12
N PRO A 59 6.56 0.85 5.96
CA PRO A 59 5.69 1.91 5.48
C PRO A 59 6.48 2.96 4.69
N ILE A 60 6.19 3.11 3.39
CA ILE A 60 6.79 4.17 2.55
C ILE A 60 6.43 5.61 3.01
N THR A 61 5.61 5.74 4.04
CA THR A 61 5.38 7.01 4.75
C THR A 61 6.63 7.50 5.49
N VAL A 62 7.56 6.60 5.84
CA VAL A 62 8.87 6.94 6.39
C VAL A 62 9.70 7.68 5.33
N ASP A 63 9.84 7.13 4.12
CA ASP A 63 10.53 7.76 2.99
C ASP A 63 9.91 9.12 2.64
N ARG A 64 8.58 9.17 2.60
CA ARG A 64 7.83 10.42 2.39
C ARG A 64 8.23 11.51 3.39
N ARG A 65 8.44 11.17 4.66
CA ARG A 65 8.83 12.13 5.70
C ARG A 65 10.25 12.63 5.44
N LEU A 66 11.20 11.73 5.21
CA LEU A 66 12.59 12.06 4.91
C LEU A 66 12.70 12.96 3.66
N ASP A 67 11.99 12.62 2.59
CA ASP A 67 11.98 13.40 1.35
C ASP A 67 11.37 14.81 1.53
N LEU A 68 10.38 14.95 2.42
CA LEU A 68 9.77 16.24 2.73
C LEU A 68 10.66 17.13 3.60
N GLU A 69 11.45 16.52 4.46
CA GLU A 69 12.46 17.20 5.30
C GLU A 69 13.64 17.67 4.46
N ALA A 70 14.11 16.85 3.51
CA ALA A 70 15.18 17.20 2.59
C ALA A 70 14.78 18.25 1.52
N ALA A 71 13.48 18.48 1.30
CA ALA A 71 12.99 19.37 0.26
C ALA A 71 13.15 20.87 0.60
N ALA A 72 14.20 21.49 0.07
CA ALA A 72 14.57 22.89 0.35
C ALA A 72 13.57 23.97 -0.12
N SER A 73 12.68 23.69 -1.09
CA SER A 73 11.76 24.69 -1.66
C SER A 73 10.29 24.30 -1.55
N ARG A 74 9.39 25.29 -1.45
CA ARG A 74 7.93 25.08 -1.43
C ARG A 74 7.45 24.30 -2.66
N ARG A 75 8.02 24.58 -3.83
CA ARG A 75 7.73 23.86 -5.09
C ARG A 75 8.15 22.40 -5.01
N ARG A 76 9.35 22.10 -4.50
CA ARG A 76 9.82 20.72 -4.32
C ARG A 76 8.93 19.97 -3.31
N ARG A 77 8.61 20.58 -2.18
CA ARG A 77 7.69 20.01 -1.17
C ARG A 77 6.32 19.68 -1.76
N ALA A 78 5.76 20.56 -2.60
CA ALA A 78 4.51 20.29 -3.29
C ALA A 78 4.62 19.10 -4.26
N SER A 79 5.73 19.00 -5.00
CA SER A 79 5.98 17.86 -5.90
C SER A 79 6.08 16.54 -5.13
N VAL A 80 6.85 16.50 -4.04
CA VAL A 80 6.99 15.32 -3.17
C VAL A 80 5.62 14.92 -2.62
N ARG A 81 4.83 15.87 -2.10
CA ARG A 81 3.47 15.60 -1.62
C ARG A 81 2.55 14.98 -2.68
N ARG A 82 2.68 15.41 -3.95
CA ARG A 82 1.89 14.86 -5.06
C ARG A 82 2.33 13.45 -5.42
N TRP A 83 3.64 13.21 -5.51
CA TRP A 83 4.18 11.88 -5.79
C TRP A 83 3.72 10.86 -4.75
N TYR A 84 3.87 11.18 -3.46
CA TYR A 84 3.46 10.33 -2.34
C TYR A 84 1.95 10.36 -2.02
N ALA A 85 1.09 10.95 -2.84
CA ALA A 85 -0.33 11.07 -2.51
C ALA A 85 -1.03 9.71 -2.31
N PHE A 86 -0.53 8.65 -2.96
CA PHE A 86 -1.02 7.27 -2.83
C PHE A 86 -0.87 6.70 -1.41
N THR A 87 0.07 7.19 -0.60
CA THR A 87 0.27 6.72 0.79
C THR A 87 -0.99 6.88 1.65
N ARG A 88 -1.85 7.85 1.33
CA ARG A 88 -3.16 8.02 1.98
C ARG A 88 -4.11 6.86 1.66
N MET A 89 -4.05 6.31 0.45
CA MET A 89 -4.80 5.10 0.09
C MET A 89 -4.20 3.89 0.80
N GLN A 90 -2.87 3.72 0.74
CA GLN A 90 -2.19 2.59 1.38
C GLN A 90 -2.51 2.50 2.87
N LYS A 91 -2.46 3.62 3.60
CA LYS A 91 -2.86 3.69 5.01
C LYS A 91 -4.31 3.25 5.24
N ARG A 92 -5.25 3.61 4.37
CA ARG A 92 -6.66 3.19 4.49
C ARG A 92 -6.86 1.72 4.17
N VAL A 93 -6.14 1.19 3.19
CA VAL A 93 -6.22 -0.21 2.78
C VAL A 93 -5.59 -1.10 3.85
N ALA A 94 -4.37 -0.79 4.28
CA ALA A 94 -3.64 -1.54 5.30
C ALA A 94 -4.45 -1.76 6.58
N ARG A 95 -5.12 -0.72 7.08
CA ARG A 95 -5.98 -0.79 8.29
C ARG A 95 -7.12 -1.81 8.20
N LYS A 96 -7.53 -2.16 6.98
CA LYS A 96 -8.65 -3.05 6.72
C LYS A 96 -8.21 -4.48 6.41
N LEU A 97 -6.91 -4.72 6.23
CA LEU A 97 -6.40 -6.07 5.98
C LEU A 97 -6.54 -6.93 7.24
N ASP A 98 -6.84 -8.22 7.02
CA ASP A 98 -7.01 -9.19 8.10
C ASP A 98 -5.70 -9.90 8.47
N THR A 99 -4.84 -10.18 7.49
CA THR A 99 -3.55 -10.85 7.69
C THR A 99 -2.41 -10.06 7.05
N VAL A 100 -1.52 -9.52 7.87
CA VAL A 100 -0.32 -8.80 7.45
C VAL A 100 0.92 -9.56 7.89
N LEU A 101 1.86 -9.75 6.97
CA LEU A 101 3.19 -10.31 7.26
C LEU A 101 4.23 -9.19 7.21
N THR A 102 5.27 -9.32 8.02
CA THR A 102 6.45 -8.46 7.97
C THR A 102 7.69 -9.23 8.40
N VAL A 103 8.87 -8.64 8.16
CA VAL A 103 10.16 -9.33 8.27
C VAL A 103 10.88 -9.06 9.60
N SER A 104 10.37 -8.15 10.43
CA SER A 104 11.01 -7.82 11.71
C SER A 104 10.06 -7.21 12.73
N GLY A 105 10.45 -7.24 14.01
CA GLY A 105 9.73 -6.56 15.09
C GLY A 105 9.69 -5.03 14.92
N SER A 106 10.77 -4.43 14.42
CA SER A 106 10.81 -2.99 14.13
C SER A 106 9.86 -2.63 12.99
N SER A 107 9.86 -3.40 11.90
CA SER A 107 8.91 -3.20 10.79
C SER A 107 7.46 -3.33 11.26
N ARG A 108 7.16 -4.28 12.16
CA ARG A 108 5.82 -4.40 12.77
C ARG A 108 5.44 -3.12 13.50
N ASP A 109 6.32 -2.58 14.32
CA ASP A 109 6.01 -1.41 15.14
C ASP A 109 5.81 -0.15 14.25
N GLU A 110 6.62 0.00 13.19
CA GLU A 110 6.39 1.03 12.16
C GLU A 110 5.03 0.86 11.46
N ILE A 111 4.65 -0.37 11.08
CA ILE A 111 3.34 -0.63 10.45
C ILE A 111 2.18 -0.23 11.38
N VAL A 112 2.31 -0.49 12.68
CA VAL A 112 1.32 -0.06 13.67
C VAL A 112 1.26 1.47 13.75
N GLU A 113 2.39 2.15 13.86
CA GLU A 113 2.45 3.61 14.02
C GLU A 113 1.98 4.35 12.75
N ASP A 114 2.58 4.03 11.61
CA ASP A 114 2.40 4.77 10.36
C ASP A 114 1.12 4.39 9.64
N LEU A 115 0.82 3.09 9.56
CA LEU A 115 -0.33 2.58 8.82
C LEU A 115 -1.55 2.38 9.74
N GLY A 116 -1.37 2.15 11.04
CA GLY A 116 -2.48 1.95 11.98
C GLY A 116 -3.09 0.56 11.88
N VAL A 117 -2.34 -0.43 11.39
CA VAL A 117 -2.78 -1.83 11.41
C VAL A 117 -2.78 -2.31 12.85
N ARG A 118 -3.79 -3.08 13.25
CA ARG A 118 -3.83 -3.62 14.62
C ARG A 118 -2.75 -4.68 14.80
N LYS A 119 -2.05 -4.65 15.94
CA LYS A 119 -0.88 -5.50 16.21
C LYS A 119 -1.21 -7.00 16.14
N ASP A 120 -2.42 -7.41 16.52
CA ASP A 120 -2.94 -8.78 16.45
C ASP A 120 -3.08 -9.32 15.02
N ARG A 121 -3.09 -8.44 14.01
CA ARG A 121 -3.17 -8.80 12.59
C ARG A 121 -1.82 -8.88 11.90
N ILE A 122 -0.72 -8.60 12.61
CA ILE A 122 0.63 -8.57 12.05
C ILE A 122 1.44 -9.74 12.60
N SER A 123 1.92 -10.59 11.70
CA SER A 123 2.87 -11.67 12.01
C SER A 123 4.26 -11.29 11.50
N VAL A 124 5.27 -11.51 12.34
CA VAL A 124 6.68 -11.43 11.95
C VAL A 124 7.12 -12.83 11.52
N VAL A 125 7.64 -12.97 10.31
CA VAL A 125 8.06 -14.26 9.71
C VAL A 125 9.52 -14.17 9.29
#